data_AF-A0A963SSE6-F1
#
_entry.id   AF-A0A963SSE6-F1
#
_cell.length_a   1.000
_cell.length_b   1.000
_cell.length_c   1.000
_cell.angle_alpha   90.00
_cell.angle_beta   90.00
_cell.angle_gamma   90.00
#
_symmetry.space_group_name_H-M   'P 1'
#
loop_
_entity.id
_entity.type
_entity.pdbx_description
1 polymer ?
#
loop_
_entity_poly.entity_id
_entity_poly.type
_entity_poly.pdbx_seq_one_letter_code
_entity_poly.pdbx_strand_id
1 'polypeptide(L)'
;MINAAPPLRFLLLVALCFAQPLLADPARAGRLEAGNFTAHATNADPNPRTVTFQQPFDTPPVVVALVDDKGSNSSTIRITNITTTGFDELILEPDSWDGRHIAQDVQYLAVEPGRHVLPDGSIIEAGFATVSAIQHGGGVTGPSSWASISFSAPLPSAPAVIMQLQSANSETRGVASQSSQPFITASLQNAGPTGFELALERSEAGAGPIPSPETIGWIAFPAGASGSFPDLSGSAVQWSASVTAANVAGWDNGCFTNPHGLTSGTVVAIAKKVTRNGGDGGWLRRCSLSATDIGLTVDEDTANDTERSHTGEAAAILAFSRPFHARLVPELSVTKVSQTLPGALGDFALPGAVVEYLIIVSNSGNAPPNWDSLVLTETLPTEVALVVDDFAAPGSGPLQFTDGSPATGLGCSFIALSSPSDCYDFSTDGISYSYVPVPGPDGTDPAVTHIRIAPSGFLAADTGAGPTSLQLRFRARIAE
;
A
#
# COMPACT_ATOMS: atom_id res chain seq x y z
N MET A 1 -56.64 5.56 31.11
CA MET A 1 -55.76 4.43 30.79
C MET A 1 -54.74 4.94 29.80
N ILE A 2 -53.54 5.26 30.29
CA ILE A 2 -52.45 5.79 29.47
C ILE A 2 -51.77 4.58 28.82
N ASN A 3 -51.98 4.39 27.52
CA ASN A 3 -51.23 3.40 26.76
C ASN A 3 -49.80 3.91 26.60
N ALA A 4 -48.86 3.24 27.26
CA ALA A 4 -47.45 3.42 27.00
C ALA A 4 -47.15 2.95 25.57
N ALA A 5 -46.61 3.85 24.75
CA ALA A 5 -46.07 3.50 23.44
C ALA A 5 -44.86 2.55 23.62
N PRO A 6 -44.70 1.53 22.76
CA PRO A 6 -43.57 0.61 22.85
C PRO A 6 -42.26 1.31 22.43
N PRO A 7 -41.09 0.80 22.86
CA PRO A 7 -39.79 1.34 22.47
C PRO A 7 -39.59 1.21 20.96
N LEU A 8 -39.17 2.32 20.31
CA LEU A 8 -38.76 2.34 18.91
C LEU A 8 -37.65 1.31 18.69
N ARG A 9 -37.93 0.27 17.89
CA ARG A 9 -36.93 -0.66 17.39
C ARG A 9 -36.22 -0.02 16.20
N PHE A 10 -34.97 0.38 16.38
CA PHE A 10 -34.11 0.81 15.29
C PHE A 10 -33.73 -0.39 14.42
N LEU A 11 -34.15 -0.38 13.16
CA LEU A 11 -33.62 -1.24 12.11
C LEU A 11 -32.57 -0.43 11.37
N LEU A 12 -31.29 -0.73 11.60
CA LEU A 12 -30.19 -0.20 10.79
C LEU A 12 -30.27 -0.88 9.42
N LEU A 13 -30.80 -0.18 8.41
CA LEU A 13 -30.77 -0.65 7.03
C LEU A 13 -29.43 -0.21 6.41
N VAL A 14 -28.51 -1.15 6.21
CA VAL A 14 -27.38 -0.93 5.29
C VAL A 14 -27.94 -1.03 3.88
N ALA A 15 -28.43 0.09 3.34
CA ALA A 15 -28.91 0.17 1.97
C ALA A 15 -27.69 0.35 1.04
N LEU A 16 -27.30 -0.72 0.32
CA LEU A 16 -26.48 -0.58 -0.88
C LEU A 16 -27.35 0.04 -1.98
N CYS A 17 -27.28 1.37 -2.13
CA CYS A 17 -27.91 2.08 -3.23
C CYS A 17 -26.86 2.40 -4.30
N PHE A 18 -27.05 1.86 -5.51
CA PHE A 18 -26.22 2.12 -6.68
C PHE A 18 -26.61 3.46 -7.32
N ALA A 19 -25.94 4.53 -6.90
CA ALA A 19 -25.69 5.70 -7.73
C ALA A 19 -24.18 5.87 -7.72
N GLN A 20 -23.49 5.58 -8.82
CA GLN A 20 -22.02 5.49 -8.85
C GLN A 20 -21.39 6.80 -8.33
N PRO A 21 -20.83 6.84 -7.11
CA PRO A 21 -19.78 7.77 -6.83
C PRO A 21 -18.52 7.24 -7.54
N LEU A 22 -17.39 7.95 -7.52
CA LEU A 22 -16.12 7.21 -7.58
C LEU A 22 -16.19 6.18 -6.45
N LEU A 23 -16.45 4.91 -6.78
CA LEU A 23 -16.38 3.82 -5.82
C LEU A 23 -14.92 3.82 -5.37
N ALA A 24 -14.67 4.36 -4.19
CA ALA A 24 -13.48 4.02 -3.44
C ALA A 24 -13.54 2.49 -3.33
N ASP A 25 -12.59 1.81 -3.99
CA ASP A 25 -12.45 0.36 -3.92
C ASP A 25 -12.41 0.01 -2.42
N PRO A 26 -13.24 -0.94 -1.92
CA PRO A 26 -13.25 -1.27 -0.50
C PRO A 26 -11.83 -1.52 -0.05
N ALA A 27 -11.42 -0.93 1.07
CA ALA A 27 -10.09 -1.14 1.65
C ALA A 27 -9.87 -2.65 1.79
N ARG A 28 -9.07 -3.23 0.89
CA ARG A 28 -8.75 -4.65 0.93
C ARG A 28 -7.73 -4.84 2.03
N ALA A 29 -7.82 -5.97 2.72
CA ALA A 29 -6.74 -6.42 3.58
C ALA A 29 -5.43 -6.40 2.79
N GLY A 30 -4.37 -5.82 3.35
CA GLY A 30 -3.04 -5.90 2.77
C GLY A 30 -2.29 -7.07 3.38
N ARG A 31 -2.12 -8.17 2.64
CA ARG A 31 -1.18 -9.22 3.03
C ARG A 31 0.21 -8.92 2.50
N LEU A 32 1.19 -9.10 3.39
CA LEU A 32 2.60 -8.92 3.10
C LEU A 32 3.38 -10.10 3.70
N GLU A 33 4.41 -10.55 3.00
CA GLU A 33 5.32 -11.57 3.50
C GLU A 33 6.74 -11.26 3.03
N ALA A 34 7.73 -11.38 3.92
CA ALA A 34 9.13 -11.30 3.54
C ALA A 34 9.90 -12.44 4.17
N GLY A 35 10.88 -12.97 3.43
CA GLY A 35 11.64 -14.12 3.87
C GLY A 35 12.88 -14.36 3.05
N ASN A 36 13.45 -15.55 3.25
CA ASN A 36 14.61 -16.02 2.53
C ASN A 36 14.48 -17.49 2.20
N PHE A 37 15.18 -17.91 1.14
CA PHE A 37 15.32 -19.30 0.73
C PHE A 37 16.64 -19.46 -0.02
N THR A 38 17.06 -20.71 -0.24
CA THR A 38 18.19 -21.02 -1.13
C THR A 38 17.64 -21.49 -2.46
N ALA A 39 17.86 -20.72 -3.52
CA ALA A 39 17.57 -21.13 -4.89
C ALA A 39 18.41 -22.36 -5.24
N HIS A 40 17.80 -23.33 -5.92
CA HIS A 40 18.50 -24.57 -6.24
C HIS A 40 19.62 -24.35 -7.26
N ALA A 41 20.60 -25.26 -7.28
CA ALA A 41 21.65 -25.24 -8.27
C ALA A 41 21.13 -25.79 -9.60
N THR A 42 21.11 -24.95 -10.64
CA THR A 42 20.62 -25.35 -11.98
C THR A 42 21.58 -26.28 -12.72
N ASN A 43 22.83 -26.36 -12.28
CA ASN A 43 23.77 -27.39 -12.72
C ASN A 43 23.38 -28.82 -12.28
N ALA A 44 22.58 -28.95 -11.22
CA ALA A 44 22.09 -30.23 -10.71
C ALA A 44 20.68 -30.54 -11.24
N ASP A 45 19.84 -29.51 -11.37
CA ASP A 45 18.46 -29.61 -11.85
C ASP A 45 18.08 -28.33 -12.60
N PRO A 46 17.94 -28.34 -13.94
CA PRO A 46 17.72 -27.12 -14.71
C PRO A 46 16.25 -26.64 -14.71
N ASN A 47 15.34 -27.34 -14.02
CA ASN A 47 13.90 -27.06 -14.07
C ASN A 47 13.50 -26.03 -13.01
N PRO A 48 12.49 -25.18 -13.28
CA PRO A 48 11.93 -24.29 -12.26
C PRO A 48 11.49 -25.05 -10.99
N ARG A 49 11.65 -24.41 -9.83
CA ARG A 49 11.18 -24.96 -8.56
C ARG A 49 10.20 -24.03 -7.86
N THR A 50 9.16 -24.62 -7.28
CA THR A 50 8.15 -23.85 -6.55
C THR A 50 8.63 -23.52 -5.14
N VAL A 51 8.56 -22.23 -4.80
CA VAL A 51 8.66 -21.70 -3.44
C VAL A 51 7.25 -21.49 -2.90
N THR A 52 6.98 -21.98 -1.69
CA THR A 52 5.66 -21.85 -1.04
C THR A 52 5.69 -20.67 -0.06
N PHE A 53 4.66 -19.83 -0.11
CA PHE A 53 4.46 -18.77 0.88
C PHE A 53 4.12 -19.34 2.26
N GLN A 54 4.50 -18.63 3.31
CA GLN A 54 4.18 -18.96 4.70
C GLN A 54 2.74 -18.61 5.06
N GLN A 55 2.09 -17.73 4.29
CA GLN A 55 0.64 -17.54 4.30
C GLN A 55 0.04 -17.60 2.89
N PRO A 56 -1.24 -18.02 2.74
CA PRO A 56 -1.95 -17.79 1.50
C PRO A 56 -2.29 -16.31 1.34
N PHE A 57 -2.25 -15.84 0.10
CA PHE A 57 -2.75 -14.54 -0.32
C PHE A 57 -4.20 -14.62 -0.82
N ASP A 58 -4.94 -13.52 -0.76
CA ASP A 58 -6.30 -13.46 -1.31
C ASP A 58 -6.26 -13.22 -2.84
N THR A 59 -5.18 -12.62 -3.34
CA THR A 59 -4.84 -12.50 -4.77
C THR A 59 -3.35 -12.77 -5.02
N PRO A 60 -2.92 -13.23 -6.20
CA PRO A 60 -1.49 -13.40 -6.50
C PRO A 60 -0.70 -12.11 -6.20
N PRO A 61 0.32 -12.15 -5.32
CA PRO A 61 1.04 -10.96 -4.90
C PRO A 61 2.05 -10.49 -5.94
N VAL A 62 2.53 -9.25 -5.78
CA VAL A 62 3.80 -8.79 -6.36
C VAL A 62 4.93 -9.45 -5.58
N VAL A 63 5.90 -10.07 -6.27
CA VAL A 63 7.05 -10.76 -5.67
C VAL A 63 8.34 -10.15 -6.21
N VAL A 64 9.18 -9.63 -5.31
CA VAL A 64 10.50 -9.08 -5.64
C VAL A 64 11.56 -9.79 -4.82
N ALA A 65 12.62 -10.24 -5.48
CA ALA A 65 13.70 -11.03 -4.91
C ALA A 65 15.09 -10.45 -5.22
N LEU A 66 16.04 -10.65 -4.31
CA LEU A 66 17.46 -10.31 -4.49
C LEU A 66 18.33 -11.52 -4.15
N VAL A 67 19.16 -11.93 -5.11
CA VAL A 67 20.12 -13.02 -4.94
C VAL A 67 21.45 -12.53 -4.38
N ASP A 68 22.18 -13.43 -3.74
CA ASP A 68 23.56 -13.20 -3.33
C ASP A 68 24.57 -13.27 -4.50
N ASP A 69 25.84 -13.04 -4.18
CA ASP A 69 26.97 -13.07 -5.11
C ASP A 69 27.67 -14.45 -5.21
N LYS A 70 27.04 -15.54 -4.76
CA LYS A 70 27.62 -16.88 -4.93
C LYS A 70 27.67 -17.25 -6.42
N GLY A 71 28.82 -17.74 -6.87
CA GLY A 71 29.04 -18.11 -8.28
C GLY A 71 29.62 -16.95 -9.07
N SER A 72 30.70 -17.20 -9.81
CA SER A 72 31.46 -16.17 -10.50
C SER A 72 30.79 -15.65 -11.76
N ASN A 73 29.92 -16.44 -12.37
CA ASN A 73 29.22 -16.08 -13.60
C ASN A 73 28.13 -15.04 -13.29
N SER A 74 27.83 -14.20 -14.27
CA SER A 74 26.74 -13.23 -14.14
C SER A 74 25.40 -13.96 -14.17
N SER A 75 24.52 -13.66 -13.23
CA SER A 75 23.24 -14.36 -13.14
C SER A 75 22.16 -13.54 -12.42
N THR A 76 20.91 -13.89 -12.69
CA THR A 76 19.74 -13.30 -12.04
C THR A 76 18.69 -14.36 -11.75
N ILE A 77 17.83 -14.09 -10.76
CA ILE A 77 16.69 -14.95 -10.47
C ILE A 77 15.47 -14.52 -11.27
N ARG A 78 14.86 -15.49 -11.95
CA ARG A 78 13.55 -15.33 -12.55
C ARG A 78 12.48 -15.82 -11.59
N ILE A 79 11.40 -15.05 -11.51
CA ILE A 79 10.22 -15.35 -10.70
C ILE A 79 9.03 -15.44 -11.66
N THR A 80 8.34 -16.57 -11.68
CA THR A 80 7.20 -16.82 -12.59
C THR A 80 6.12 -17.63 -11.89
N ASN A 81 5.00 -17.90 -12.58
CA ASN A 81 3.91 -18.76 -12.09
C ASN A 81 3.45 -18.39 -10.66
N ILE A 82 3.35 -17.09 -10.39
CA ILE A 82 2.96 -16.59 -9.08
C ILE A 82 1.46 -16.88 -8.89
N THR A 83 1.16 -17.63 -7.85
CA THR A 83 -0.18 -17.99 -7.39
C THR A 83 -0.44 -17.35 -6.04
N THR A 84 -1.60 -17.62 -5.43
CA THR A 84 -1.89 -17.20 -4.06
C THR A 84 -1.09 -17.98 -3.00
N THR A 85 -0.43 -19.07 -3.36
CA THR A 85 0.25 -19.98 -2.41
C THR A 85 1.75 -20.12 -2.66
N GLY A 86 2.26 -19.61 -3.76
CA GLY A 86 3.69 -19.70 -4.09
C GLY A 86 4.02 -19.16 -5.47
N PHE A 87 5.28 -19.30 -5.85
CA PHE A 87 5.83 -18.89 -7.14
C PHE A 87 6.95 -19.84 -7.55
N ASP A 88 7.30 -19.84 -8.83
CA ASP A 88 8.44 -20.60 -9.33
C ASP A 88 9.70 -19.73 -9.40
N GLU A 89 10.82 -20.29 -8.94
CA GLU A 89 12.17 -19.72 -9.02
C GLU A 89 13.04 -20.47 -10.02
N LEU A 90 13.89 -19.72 -10.73
CA LEU A 90 14.96 -20.26 -11.55
C LEU A 90 16.10 -19.24 -11.71
N ILE A 91 17.34 -19.64 -11.39
CA ILE A 91 18.54 -18.84 -11.69
C ILE A 91 18.90 -18.98 -13.17
N LEU A 92 19.15 -17.85 -13.83
CA LEU A 92 19.46 -17.78 -15.25
C LEU A 92 20.71 -16.93 -15.49
N GLU A 93 21.50 -17.37 -16.47
CA GLU A 93 22.67 -16.65 -16.96
C GLU A 93 22.36 -16.01 -18.35
N PRO A 94 23.02 -14.88 -18.68
CA PRO A 94 22.97 -14.30 -20.02
C PRO A 94 23.70 -15.13 -21.06
N ASP A 95 23.61 -14.70 -22.32
CA ASP A 95 24.10 -15.42 -23.50
C ASP A 95 25.61 -15.70 -23.51
N SER A 96 26.39 -15.02 -22.68
CA SER A 96 27.84 -15.20 -22.56
C SER A 96 28.26 -16.45 -21.77
N TRP A 97 27.31 -17.13 -21.12
CA TRP A 97 27.57 -18.32 -20.31
C TRP A 97 26.78 -19.55 -20.81
N ASP A 98 26.93 -20.68 -20.09
CA ASP A 98 26.35 -21.96 -20.48
C ASP A 98 24.91 -22.17 -19.96
N GLY A 99 24.42 -21.27 -19.11
CA GLY A 99 23.08 -21.27 -18.53
C GLY A 99 22.96 -21.95 -17.17
N ARG A 100 23.97 -22.73 -16.76
CA ARG A 100 23.93 -23.49 -15.51
C ARG A 100 24.66 -22.74 -14.42
N HIS A 101 24.04 -22.67 -13.26
CA HIS A 101 24.56 -21.91 -12.14
C HIS A 101 24.51 -22.73 -10.84
N ILE A 102 25.32 -22.31 -9.87
CA ILE A 102 25.29 -22.88 -8.51
C ILE A 102 24.11 -22.31 -7.71
N ALA A 103 23.78 -22.95 -6.60
CA ALA A 103 22.77 -22.46 -5.66
C ALA A 103 23.15 -21.08 -5.08
N GLN A 104 22.13 -20.25 -4.84
CA GLN A 104 22.27 -18.89 -4.32
C GLN A 104 21.29 -18.63 -3.19
N ASP A 105 21.69 -17.85 -2.19
CA ASP A 105 20.76 -17.41 -1.13
C ASP A 105 19.97 -16.20 -1.62
N VAL A 106 18.66 -16.22 -1.37
CA VAL A 106 17.70 -15.25 -1.88
C VAL A 106 16.96 -14.58 -0.74
N GLN A 107 16.79 -13.27 -0.81
CA GLN A 107 15.84 -12.50 0.01
C GLN A 107 14.64 -12.14 -0.86
N TYR A 108 13.42 -12.19 -0.34
CA TYR A 108 12.23 -11.80 -1.10
C TYR A 108 11.20 -11.06 -0.24
N LEU A 109 10.39 -10.27 -0.93
CA LEU A 109 9.18 -9.62 -0.41
C LEU A 109 8.01 -9.90 -1.37
N ALA A 110 6.88 -10.27 -0.80
CA ALA A 110 5.61 -10.48 -1.47
C ALA A 110 4.55 -9.53 -0.86
N VAL A 111 3.85 -8.77 -1.70
CA VAL A 111 2.82 -7.80 -1.28
C VAL A 111 1.62 -7.89 -2.20
N GLU A 112 0.40 -7.93 -1.66
CA GLU A 112 -0.80 -7.89 -2.50
C GLU A 112 -0.88 -6.60 -3.32
N PRO A 113 -1.34 -6.67 -4.57
CA PRO A 113 -1.55 -5.46 -5.36
C PRO A 113 -2.57 -4.54 -4.69
N GLY A 114 -2.29 -3.25 -4.68
CA GLY A 114 -3.12 -2.23 -4.07
C GLY A 114 -2.32 -1.19 -3.30
N ARG A 115 -3.04 -0.16 -2.86
CA ARG A 115 -2.55 0.88 -1.95
C ARG A 115 -2.89 0.47 -0.53
N HIS A 116 -1.86 0.36 0.31
CA HIS A 116 -1.99 -0.06 1.70
C HIS A 116 -1.50 1.03 2.62
N VAL A 117 -2.18 1.22 3.74
CA VAL A 117 -1.76 2.16 4.77
C VAL A 117 -1.23 1.36 5.96
N LEU A 118 0.00 1.67 6.35
CA LEU A 118 0.67 1.05 7.49
C LEU A 118 0.15 1.67 8.81
N PRO A 119 0.41 1.04 9.96
CA PRO A 119 -0.13 1.50 11.25
C PRO A 119 0.31 2.92 11.65
N ASP A 120 1.45 3.37 11.15
CA ASP A 120 2.00 4.73 11.35
C ASP A 120 1.43 5.77 10.36
N GLY A 121 0.50 5.37 9.47
CA GLY A 121 -0.05 6.21 8.41
C GLY A 121 0.79 6.27 7.15
N SER A 122 1.96 5.61 7.12
CA SER A 122 2.77 5.50 5.91
C SER A 122 1.99 4.76 4.82
N ILE A 123 2.06 5.26 3.59
CA ILE A 123 1.38 4.65 2.44
C ILE A 123 2.40 3.86 1.63
N ILE A 124 2.07 2.60 1.35
CA ILE A 124 2.78 1.77 0.39
C ILE A 124 1.85 1.43 -0.76
N GLU A 125 2.42 1.18 -1.94
CA GLU A 125 1.63 0.77 -3.09
C GLU A 125 2.37 -0.32 -3.86
N ALA A 126 1.64 -1.37 -4.22
CA ALA A 126 2.16 -2.47 -5.03
C ALA A 126 1.27 -2.65 -6.26
N GLY A 127 1.89 -2.93 -7.40
CA GLY A 127 1.15 -3.08 -8.65
C GLY A 127 1.91 -3.82 -9.73
N PHE A 128 1.24 -3.95 -10.86
CA PHE A 128 1.76 -4.60 -12.06
C PHE A 128 1.73 -3.63 -13.23
N ALA A 129 2.71 -3.75 -14.11
CA ALA A 129 2.75 -3.04 -15.39
C ALA A 129 3.10 -4.03 -16.50
N THR A 130 2.33 -4.02 -17.59
CA THR A 130 2.75 -4.68 -18.84
C THR A 130 3.63 -3.70 -19.62
N VAL A 131 4.90 -4.05 -19.80
CA VAL A 131 5.93 -3.18 -20.36
C VAL A 131 6.47 -3.77 -21.66
N SER A 132 6.54 -2.93 -22.68
CA SER A 132 7.18 -3.23 -23.98
C SER A 132 8.32 -2.29 -24.32
N ALA A 133 8.51 -1.23 -23.51
CA ALA A 133 9.64 -0.34 -23.63
C ALA A 133 10.92 -1.10 -23.29
N ILE A 134 11.96 -0.91 -24.10
CA ILE A 134 13.22 -1.63 -23.99
C ILE A 134 14.34 -0.63 -23.73
N GLN A 135 15.28 -1.03 -22.89
CA GLN A 135 16.62 -0.46 -22.77
C GLN A 135 17.65 -1.53 -23.11
N HIS A 136 18.81 -1.10 -23.61
CA HIS A 136 19.92 -1.97 -23.96
C HIS A 136 21.24 -1.20 -24.02
N GLY A 137 22.35 -1.92 -23.96
CA GLY A 137 23.70 -1.42 -24.14
C GLY A 137 24.22 -1.59 -25.57
N GLY A 138 25.55 -1.60 -25.69
CA GLY A 138 26.26 -1.87 -26.94
C GLY A 138 25.90 -3.22 -27.55
N GLY A 139 26.06 -3.37 -28.87
CA GLY A 139 25.83 -4.65 -29.56
C GLY A 139 24.37 -5.07 -29.76
N VAL A 140 23.42 -4.45 -29.07
CA VAL A 140 21.97 -4.73 -29.21
C VAL A 140 21.31 -3.69 -30.12
N THR A 141 20.57 -4.15 -31.14
CA THR A 141 19.86 -3.25 -32.08
C THR A 141 18.44 -2.98 -31.65
N GLY A 142 18.02 -1.71 -31.67
CA GLY A 142 16.64 -1.30 -31.43
C GLY A 142 16.54 0.14 -30.95
N PRO A 143 15.33 0.71 -30.86
CA PRO A 143 15.12 1.97 -30.16
C PRO A 143 15.03 1.73 -28.65
N SER A 144 15.78 2.51 -27.88
CA SER A 144 15.61 2.58 -26.42
C SER A 144 14.45 3.51 -26.05
N SER A 145 13.61 3.09 -25.11
CA SER A 145 12.47 3.86 -24.61
C SER A 145 12.12 3.51 -23.17
N TRP A 146 11.23 4.29 -22.57
CA TRP A 146 10.73 4.11 -21.21
C TRP A 146 9.21 4.11 -21.20
N ALA A 147 8.61 3.25 -20.38
CA ALA A 147 7.18 3.25 -20.10
C ALA A 147 6.91 4.02 -18.80
N SER A 148 6.09 5.07 -18.86
CA SER A 148 5.67 5.81 -17.67
C SER A 148 4.60 5.04 -16.90
N ILE A 149 4.83 4.83 -15.61
CA ILE A 149 3.92 4.16 -14.68
C ILE A 149 3.42 5.19 -13.68
N SER A 150 2.13 5.23 -13.42
CA SER A 150 1.50 6.13 -12.44
C SER A 150 1.02 5.38 -11.21
N PHE A 151 1.14 6.00 -10.04
CA PHE A 151 0.45 5.54 -8.85
C PHE A 151 -1.06 5.79 -8.95
N SER A 152 -1.85 5.02 -8.20
CA SER A 152 -3.30 5.18 -8.09
C SER A 152 -3.70 6.56 -7.57
N ALA A 153 -2.87 7.15 -6.72
CA ALA A 153 -2.92 8.54 -6.28
C ALA A 153 -1.49 9.01 -5.94
N PRO A 154 -1.20 10.33 -5.99
CA PRO A 154 0.10 10.85 -5.59
C PRO A 154 0.51 10.38 -4.18
N LEU A 155 1.79 10.05 -4.02
CA LEU A 155 2.40 9.78 -2.72
C LEU A 155 2.90 11.11 -2.10
N PRO A 156 3.10 11.17 -0.77
CA PRO A 156 3.56 12.40 -0.11
C PRO A 156 4.97 12.88 -0.57
N SER A 157 5.82 11.96 -1.01
CA SER A 157 7.18 12.21 -1.49
C SER A 157 7.59 11.16 -2.53
N ALA A 158 8.79 11.32 -3.11
CA ALA A 158 9.35 10.31 -4.01
C ALA A 158 9.63 9.00 -3.24
N PRO A 159 9.14 7.84 -3.71
CA PRO A 159 9.28 6.57 -3.01
C PRO A 159 10.57 5.82 -3.34
N ALA A 160 10.92 4.86 -2.49
CA ALA A 160 11.84 3.77 -2.81
C ALA A 160 11.03 2.68 -3.53
N VAL A 161 11.32 2.46 -4.82
CA VAL A 161 10.61 1.47 -5.65
C VAL A 161 11.52 0.30 -5.95
N ILE A 162 11.08 -0.91 -5.63
CA ILE A 162 11.70 -2.15 -6.08
C ILE A 162 10.79 -2.84 -7.09
N MET A 163 11.39 -3.56 -8.04
CA MET A 163 10.66 -4.20 -9.13
C MET A 163 11.26 -5.56 -9.53
N GLN A 164 10.48 -6.35 -10.25
CA GLN A 164 10.91 -7.64 -10.82
C GLN A 164 10.04 -8.03 -12.02
N LEU A 165 10.63 -8.66 -13.03
CA LEU A 165 9.88 -9.41 -14.04
C LEU A 165 9.11 -10.56 -13.37
N GLN A 166 7.83 -10.67 -13.69
CA GLN A 166 6.91 -11.70 -13.18
C GLN A 166 6.27 -12.56 -14.27
N SER A 167 6.64 -12.31 -15.52
CA SER A 167 6.35 -13.18 -16.66
C SER A 167 7.64 -13.52 -17.41
N ALA A 168 7.52 -14.47 -18.33
CA ALA A 168 8.61 -14.91 -19.19
C ALA A 168 8.11 -15.08 -20.63
N ASN A 169 7.29 -14.14 -21.10
CA ASN A 169 6.64 -14.20 -22.42
C ASN A 169 7.65 -14.19 -23.57
N SER A 170 8.82 -13.60 -23.34
CA SER A 170 9.92 -13.48 -24.30
C SER A 170 10.84 -14.69 -24.27
N GLU A 171 10.87 -15.45 -23.18
CA GLU A 171 11.81 -16.55 -23.00
C GLU A 171 11.49 -17.70 -23.97
N THR A 172 12.49 -18.06 -24.78
CA THR A 172 12.40 -19.17 -25.74
C THR A 172 12.96 -20.48 -25.18
N ARG A 173 13.65 -20.44 -24.03
CA ARG A 173 14.26 -21.58 -23.34
C ARG A 173 13.62 -21.76 -21.96
N GLY A 174 12.79 -22.79 -21.81
CA GLY A 174 11.99 -23.00 -20.59
C GLY A 174 12.73 -23.58 -19.38
N VAL A 175 14.02 -23.92 -19.51
CA VAL A 175 14.85 -24.52 -18.45
C VAL A 175 16.29 -24.01 -18.56
N ALA A 176 17.01 -23.96 -17.43
CA ALA A 176 18.39 -23.49 -17.30
C ALA A 176 19.44 -24.53 -17.80
N SER A 177 19.13 -25.23 -18.89
CA SER A 177 20.08 -26.14 -19.56
C SER A 177 20.97 -25.43 -20.58
N GLN A 178 20.60 -24.19 -20.91
CA GLN A 178 21.28 -23.24 -21.79
C GLN A 178 21.01 -21.83 -21.24
N SER A 179 21.79 -20.84 -21.67
CA SER A 179 21.58 -19.42 -21.31
C SER A 179 20.16 -18.93 -21.59
N SER A 180 19.68 -17.92 -20.86
CA SER A 180 18.36 -17.32 -21.10
C SER A 180 18.29 -16.60 -22.44
N GLN A 181 17.19 -16.72 -23.19
CA GLN A 181 17.11 -16.17 -24.55
C GLN A 181 15.71 -15.58 -24.90
N PRO A 182 15.57 -14.25 -25.04
CA PRO A 182 16.59 -13.24 -24.75
C PRO A 182 16.79 -13.12 -23.24
N PHE A 183 18.02 -12.87 -22.81
CA PHE A 183 18.26 -12.46 -21.43
C PHE A 183 17.69 -11.05 -21.22
N ILE A 184 16.82 -10.92 -20.23
CA ILE A 184 16.22 -9.65 -19.84
C ILE A 184 16.15 -9.52 -18.33
N THR A 185 16.42 -8.32 -17.86
CA THR A 185 16.06 -7.85 -16.52
C THR A 185 15.07 -6.70 -16.65
N ALA A 186 14.72 -6.05 -15.53
CA ALA A 186 13.93 -4.84 -15.54
C ALA A 186 14.80 -3.68 -15.07
N SER A 187 14.53 -2.48 -15.59
CA SER A 187 15.20 -1.24 -15.21
C SER A 187 14.17 -0.19 -14.82
N LEU A 188 14.56 0.67 -13.88
CA LEU A 188 13.71 1.73 -13.32
C LEU A 188 14.49 3.05 -13.28
N GLN A 189 13.80 4.15 -13.56
CA GLN A 189 14.33 5.51 -13.32
C GLN A 189 13.21 6.51 -12.97
N ASN A 190 13.62 7.73 -12.61
CA ASN A 190 12.74 8.88 -12.44
C ASN A 190 11.55 8.65 -11.48
N ALA A 191 11.77 7.93 -10.37
CA ALA A 191 10.76 7.79 -9.33
C ALA A 191 10.46 9.14 -8.66
N GLY A 192 9.19 9.54 -8.70
CA GLY A 192 8.66 10.75 -8.08
C GLY A 192 7.31 10.49 -7.43
N PRO A 193 6.68 11.52 -6.83
CA PRO A 193 5.42 11.36 -6.09
C PRO A 193 4.25 10.83 -6.92
N THR A 194 4.26 11.00 -8.24
CA THR A 194 3.15 10.63 -9.13
C THR A 194 3.38 9.32 -9.89
N GLY A 195 4.61 8.81 -9.90
CA GLY A 195 4.97 7.67 -10.73
C GLY A 195 6.47 7.50 -10.91
N PHE A 196 6.83 6.65 -11.86
CA PHE A 196 8.21 6.30 -12.22
C PHE A 196 8.23 5.74 -13.64
N GLU A 197 9.41 5.40 -14.15
CA GLU A 197 9.57 4.83 -15.49
C GLU A 197 10.15 3.42 -15.42
N LEU A 198 9.65 2.51 -16.26
CA LEU A 198 10.12 1.14 -16.40
C LEU A 198 10.55 0.80 -17.83
N ALA A 199 11.48 -0.13 -17.96
CA ALA A 199 11.83 -0.77 -19.22
C ALA A 199 12.30 -2.21 -19.01
N LEU A 200 12.20 -3.01 -20.07
CA LEU A 200 12.87 -4.31 -20.19
C LEU A 200 14.34 -4.04 -20.53
N GLU A 201 15.27 -4.48 -19.69
CA GLU A 201 16.69 -4.26 -19.85
C GLU A 201 17.35 -5.47 -20.47
N ARG A 202 17.93 -5.30 -21.66
CA ARG A 202 18.72 -6.34 -22.31
C ARG A 202 20.20 -6.30 -21.94
N SER A 203 20.65 -5.21 -21.32
CA SER A 203 22.08 -4.93 -21.19
C SER A 203 22.76 -5.09 -22.56
N GLU A 204 23.91 -5.74 -22.66
CA GLU A 204 24.58 -6.06 -23.92
C GLU A 204 24.23 -7.46 -24.47
N ALA A 205 23.33 -8.19 -23.81
CA ALA A 205 22.90 -9.53 -24.20
C ALA A 205 22.06 -9.52 -25.50
N GLY A 206 22.77 -9.64 -26.63
CA GLY A 206 22.22 -9.50 -27.97
C GLY A 206 21.48 -10.72 -28.54
N ALA A 207 21.57 -11.91 -27.94
CA ALA A 207 20.94 -13.08 -28.54
C ALA A 207 19.44 -13.15 -28.25
N GLY A 208 18.74 -13.91 -29.10
CA GLY A 208 17.30 -14.10 -28.99
C GLY A 208 16.45 -13.01 -29.66
N PRO A 209 15.13 -13.19 -29.64
CA PRO A 209 14.20 -12.23 -30.23
C PRO A 209 14.20 -10.90 -29.47
N ILE A 210 13.63 -9.87 -30.10
CA ILE A 210 13.23 -8.66 -29.38
C ILE A 210 12.20 -9.06 -28.31
N PRO A 211 12.34 -8.58 -27.06
CA PRO A 211 11.38 -8.90 -26.00
C PRO A 211 9.94 -8.58 -26.39
N SER A 212 9.05 -9.53 -26.09
CA SER A 212 7.60 -9.31 -26.11
C SER A 212 7.18 -8.53 -24.86
N PRO A 213 5.94 -8.00 -24.79
CA PRO A 213 5.47 -7.36 -23.58
C PRO A 213 5.56 -8.30 -22.37
N GLU A 214 6.20 -7.84 -21.29
CA GLU A 214 6.32 -8.57 -20.02
C GLU A 214 5.56 -7.85 -18.90
N THR A 215 5.06 -8.61 -17.95
CA THR A 215 4.57 -8.12 -16.68
C THR A 215 5.74 -7.87 -15.73
N ILE A 216 5.92 -6.63 -15.32
CA ILE A 216 6.81 -6.24 -14.22
C ILE A 216 5.95 -5.94 -13.00
N GLY A 217 6.22 -6.62 -11.89
CA GLY A 217 5.69 -6.27 -10.58
C GLY A 217 6.55 -5.21 -9.89
N TRP A 218 5.92 -4.28 -9.18
CA TRP A 218 6.61 -3.20 -8.46
C TRP A 218 6.00 -2.97 -7.09
N ILE A 219 6.84 -2.56 -6.13
CA ILE A 219 6.47 -2.24 -4.74
C ILE A 219 7.14 -0.92 -4.37
N ALA A 220 6.35 0.05 -3.92
CA ALA A 220 6.79 1.39 -3.53
C ALA A 220 6.58 1.60 -2.02
N PHE A 221 7.65 2.00 -1.33
CA PHE A 221 7.62 2.46 0.07
C PHE A 221 8.08 3.93 0.15
N PRO A 222 7.67 4.69 1.18
CA PRO A 222 8.15 6.06 1.37
C PRO A 222 9.66 6.06 1.65
N ALA A 223 10.45 6.67 0.77
CA ALA A 223 11.90 6.71 0.93
C ALA A 223 12.31 7.59 2.13
N GLY A 224 13.33 7.14 2.86
CA GLY A 224 13.84 7.82 4.06
C GLY A 224 12.97 7.62 5.30
N ALA A 225 11.98 6.73 5.24
CA ALA A 225 11.08 6.43 6.35
C ALA A 225 11.36 5.05 6.96
N SER A 226 10.88 4.87 8.19
CA SER A 226 10.91 3.63 8.93
C SER A 226 9.74 3.58 9.90
N GLY A 227 9.27 2.39 10.23
CA GLY A 227 8.14 2.20 11.15
C GLY A 227 8.02 0.76 11.64
N SER A 228 6.88 0.45 12.25
CA SER A 228 6.50 -0.92 12.65
C SER A 228 5.14 -1.32 12.13
N PHE A 229 4.95 -2.62 11.95
CA PHE A 229 3.63 -3.24 11.91
C PHE A 229 3.67 -4.62 12.56
N PRO A 230 2.52 -5.15 13.05
CA PRO A 230 2.47 -6.49 13.60
C PRO A 230 2.43 -7.57 12.49
N ASP A 231 3.10 -8.69 12.72
CA ASP A 231 2.87 -9.93 11.96
C ASP A 231 1.56 -10.63 12.41
N LEU A 232 1.23 -11.77 11.81
CA LEU A 232 0.02 -12.55 12.19
C LEU A 232 0.05 -13.05 13.65
N SER A 233 1.22 -13.09 14.31
CA SER A 233 1.35 -13.45 15.72
C SER A 233 1.26 -12.24 16.67
N GLY A 234 1.13 -11.03 16.13
CA GLY A 234 1.19 -9.78 16.90
C GLY A 234 2.61 -9.32 17.23
N SER A 235 3.65 -9.98 16.70
CA SER A 235 5.03 -9.55 16.91
C SER A 235 5.35 -8.35 16.02
N ALA A 236 5.99 -7.33 16.59
CA ALA A 236 6.41 -6.17 15.82
C ALA A 236 7.49 -6.53 14.78
N VAL A 237 7.27 -6.08 13.55
CA VAL A 237 8.22 -6.09 12.44
C VAL A 237 8.62 -4.64 12.18
N GLN A 238 9.89 -4.31 12.40
CA GLN A 238 10.42 -3.00 12.02
C GLN A 238 10.74 -3.02 10.55
N TRP A 239 10.40 -1.94 9.85
CA TRP A 239 10.73 -1.74 8.44
C TRP A 239 11.47 -0.43 8.25
N SER A 240 12.28 -0.37 7.19
CA SER A 240 12.93 0.84 6.69
C SER A 240 12.99 0.82 5.18
N ALA A 241 12.91 2.00 4.58
CA ALA A 241 13.00 2.18 3.14
C ALA A 241 13.92 3.36 2.81
N SER A 242 14.87 3.17 1.90
CA SER A 242 15.81 4.22 1.52
C SER A 242 16.18 4.14 0.04
N VAL A 243 16.72 5.24 -0.48
CA VAL A 243 17.38 5.28 -1.80
C VAL A 243 18.80 5.78 -1.55
N THR A 244 19.79 5.03 -2.04
CA THR A 244 21.21 5.37 -1.87
C THR A 244 21.62 6.51 -2.81
N ALA A 245 22.81 7.07 -2.58
CA ALA A 245 23.50 7.81 -3.63
C ALA A 245 23.85 6.86 -4.80
N ALA A 246 24.30 7.42 -5.94
CA ALA A 246 24.82 6.62 -7.04
C ALA A 246 26.23 6.08 -6.74
N ASN A 247 26.34 5.17 -5.78
CA ASN A 247 27.59 4.67 -5.22
C ASN A 247 27.81 3.16 -5.42
N VAL A 248 26.85 2.42 -5.96
CA VAL A 248 26.99 0.99 -6.23
C VAL A 248 27.55 0.82 -7.63
N ALA A 249 28.79 0.36 -7.76
CA ALA A 249 29.45 0.14 -9.05
C ALA A 249 29.49 -1.36 -9.41
N GLY A 250 30.22 -1.69 -10.48
CA GLY A 250 30.26 -3.03 -11.06
C GLY A 250 30.85 -4.11 -10.17
N TRP A 251 30.55 -5.36 -10.52
CA TRP A 251 31.11 -6.58 -9.95
C TRP A 251 32.63 -6.53 -9.81
N ASP A 252 33.33 -6.09 -10.85
CA ASP A 252 34.79 -6.01 -10.86
C ASP A 252 35.33 -4.86 -9.98
N ASN A 253 34.47 -3.92 -9.57
CA ASN A 253 34.82 -2.84 -8.64
C ASN A 253 34.61 -3.23 -7.17
N GLY A 254 33.89 -4.32 -6.89
CA GLY A 254 33.75 -4.92 -5.58
C GLY A 254 32.38 -4.72 -4.92
N CYS A 255 32.38 -4.75 -3.58
CA CYS A 255 31.18 -4.77 -2.75
C CYS A 255 30.93 -3.41 -2.08
N PHE A 256 29.79 -2.78 -2.36
CA PHE A 256 29.44 -1.44 -1.88
C PHE A 256 28.42 -1.54 -0.74
N THR A 257 28.87 -1.26 0.48
CA THR A 257 28.04 -1.33 1.69
C THR A 257 27.19 -0.08 1.85
N ASN A 258 25.89 -0.28 2.09
CA ASN A 258 24.94 0.79 2.37
C ASN A 258 24.14 0.46 3.63
N PRO A 259 23.89 1.43 4.52
CA PRO A 259 23.05 1.21 5.68
C PRO A 259 21.62 0.95 5.23
N HIS A 260 21.02 -0.13 5.75
CA HIS A 260 19.62 -0.44 5.47
C HIS A 260 18.65 0.17 6.48
N GLY A 261 19.17 0.75 7.58
CA GLY A 261 18.38 1.51 8.56
C GLY A 261 17.86 0.71 9.76
N LEU A 262 18.20 -0.57 9.86
CA LEU A 262 17.88 -1.43 11.01
C LEU A 262 19.15 -1.82 11.78
N THR A 263 18.95 -2.49 12.92
CA THR A 263 20.04 -2.98 13.80
C THR A 263 19.88 -4.47 14.15
N SER A 264 19.07 -5.22 13.39
CA SER A 264 18.70 -6.61 13.66
C SER A 264 19.57 -7.61 12.89
N GLY A 265 20.09 -8.63 13.58
CA GLY A 265 20.88 -9.70 12.96
C GLY A 265 20.09 -10.67 12.08
N THR A 266 18.75 -10.66 12.13
CA THR A 266 17.87 -11.54 11.34
C THR A 266 17.19 -10.82 10.18
N VAL A 267 17.79 -9.73 9.68
CA VAL A 267 17.21 -8.83 8.69
C VAL A 267 16.87 -9.55 7.37
N VAL A 268 15.73 -9.17 6.77
CA VAL A 268 15.42 -9.41 5.36
C VAL A 268 15.60 -8.09 4.63
N ALA A 269 16.56 -8.01 3.71
CA ALA A 269 16.84 -6.79 2.96
C ALA A 269 16.87 -7.08 1.46
N ILE A 270 16.08 -6.32 0.71
CA ILE A 270 15.97 -6.42 -0.75
C ILE A 270 16.33 -5.06 -1.33
N ALA A 271 17.03 -5.09 -2.46
CA ALA A 271 17.41 -3.89 -3.17
C ALA A 271 17.28 -4.08 -4.68
N LYS A 272 16.94 -2.99 -5.38
CA LYS A 272 16.90 -2.92 -6.84
C LYS A 272 17.47 -1.59 -7.30
N LYS A 273 18.06 -1.60 -8.50
CA LYS A 273 18.62 -0.42 -9.15
C LYS A 273 17.50 0.56 -9.51
N VAL A 274 17.71 1.85 -9.26
CA VAL A 274 16.72 2.92 -9.53
C VAL A 274 17.24 4.03 -10.44
N THR A 275 18.42 3.82 -11.01
CA THR A 275 19.02 4.65 -12.05
C THR A 275 19.52 3.74 -13.18
N ARG A 276 19.74 4.33 -14.36
CA ARG A 276 20.37 3.65 -15.50
C ARG A 276 21.52 4.49 -16.02
N ASN A 277 22.54 4.65 -15.17
CA ASN A 277 23.78 5.32 -15.52
C ASN A 277 24.65 4.36 -16.36
N GLY A 278 25.60 4.88 -17.14
CA GLY A 278 26.46 4.04 -17.99
C GLY A 278 25.79 3.58 -19.29
N GLY A 279 26.54 2.82 -20.09
CA GLY A 279 26.11 2.32 -21.40
C GLY A 279 25.46 0.95 -21.32
N ASP A 280 26.00 0.07 -20.48
CA ASP A 280 25.95 -1.38 -20.72
C ASP A 280 24.79 -2.07 -20.00
N GLY A 281 24.15 -1.39 -19.05
CA GLY A 281 22.99 -1.91 -18.32
C GLY A 281 23.41 -2.64 -17.05
N GLY A 282 22.64 -3.64 -16.61
CA GLY A 282 23.00 -4.44 -15.43
C GLY A 282 21.95 -4.43 -14.32
N TRP A 283 22.17 -5.28 -13.32
CA TRP A 283 21.25 -5.54 -12.22
C TRP A 283 21.99 -5.74 -10.90
N LEU A 284 21.29 -5.64 -9.77
CA LEU A 284 21.95 -5.77 -8.46
C LEU A 284 22.07 -7.22 -8.01
N ARG A 285 23.22 -7.52 -7.38
CA ARG A 285 23.43 -8.69 -6.51
C ARG A 285 23.86 -8.26 -5.11
N ARG A 286 23.59 -9.11 -4.12
CA ARG A 286 23.94 -8.89 -2.72
C ARG A 286 25.25 -9.58 -2.35
N CYS A 287 26.32 -8.82 -2.15
CA CYS A 287 27.64 -9.34 -1.79
C CYS A 287 27.91 -9.44 -0.28
N SER A 288 27.12 -8.75 0.55
CA SER A 288 27.15 -8.95 2.00
C SER A 288 25.84 -8.54 2.65
N LEU A 289 25.57 -9.06 3.85
CA LEU A 289 24.45 -8.66 4.69
C LEU A 289 24.86 -8.74 6.14
N SER A 290 24.69 -7.64 6.87
CA SER A 290 24.95 -7.53 8.30
C SER A 290 23.70 -7.04 9.03
N ALA A 291 23.81 -6.91 10.36
CA ALA A 291 22.73 -6.37 11.17
C ALA A 291 22.35 -4.92 10.84
N THR A 292 23.23 -4.17 10.15
CA THR A 292 23.09 -2.73 9.88
C THR A 292 23.21 -2.35 8.42
N ASP A 293 23.89 -3.18 7.62
CA ASP A 293 24.28 -2.83 6.26
C ASP A 293 23.94 -3.96 5.27
N ILE A 294 23.66 -3.56 4.04
CA ILE A 294 23.59 -4.44 2.87
C ILE A 294 24.73 -4.05 1.91
N GLY A 295 25.52 -5.04 1.50
CA GLY A 295 26.51 -4.89 0.44
C GLY A 295 25.88 -5.22 -0.91
N LEU A 296 26.06 -4.33 -1.87
CA LEU A 296 25.51 -4.44 -3.22
C LEU A 296 26.62 -4.31 -4.26
N THR A 297 26.38 -4.92 -5.43
CA THR A 297 27.21 -4.75 -6.63
C THR A 297 26.32 -4.80 -7.86
N VAL A 298 26.68 -4.08 -8.92
CA VAL A 298 26.03 -4.17 -10.23
C VAL A 298 26.67 -5.33 -10.99
N ASP A 299 25.90 -6.37 -11.26
CA ASP A 299 26.30 -7.44 -12.18
C ASP A 299 25.88 -7.04 -13.60
N GLU A 300 26.78 -7.31 -14.54
CA GLU A 300 26.62 -7.05 -15.97
C GLU A 300 26.83 -8.37 -16.71
N ASP A 301 26.27 -8.48 -17.92
CA ASP A 301 26.63 -9.58 -18.79
C ASP A 301 28.05 -9.43 -19.34
N THR A 302 28.53 -10.43 -20.06
CA THR A 302 29.86 -10.40 -20.72
C THR A 302 29.74 -10.75 -22.21
N ALA A 303 28.62 -10.36 -22.84
CA ALA A 303 28.29 -10.78 -24.21
C ALA A 303 29.02 -9.97 -25.29
N ASN A 304 29.29 -8.69 -25.04
CA ASN A 304 29.95 -7.79 -26.00
C ASN A 304 31.41 -7.49 -25.60
N ASP A 305 31.69 -7.40 -24.31
CA ASP A 305 33.05 -7.42 -23.76
C ASP A 305 33.15 -8.32 -22.52
N THR A 306 34.35 -8.45 -21.96
CA THR A 306 34.63 -9.40 -20.88
C THR A 306 34.64 -8.77 -19.49
N GLU A 307 34.35 -7.48 -19.38
CA GLU A 307 34.46 -6.73 -18.13
C GLU A 307 33.10 -6.56 -17.45
N ARG A 308 33.08 -6.35 -16.13
CA ARG A 308 31.85 -6.09 -15.35
C ARG A 308 32.06 -4.94 -14.35
N SER A 309 32.69 -3.89 -14.82
CA SER A 309 33.05 -2.64 -14.14
C SER A 309 32.09 -1.52 -14.55
N HIS A 310 30.91 -1.52 -13.97
CA HIS A 310 29.92 -0.46 -14.11
C HIS A 310 30.29 0.86 -13.40
N THR A 311 29.75 1.99 -13.88
CA THR A 311 29.74 3.27 -13.13
C THR A 311 28.84 3.22 -11.88
N GLY A 312 28.81 4.27 -11.06
CA GLY A 312 27.96 4.31 -9.87
C GLY A 312 26.46 4.36 -10.19
N GLU A 313 25.68 3.49 -9.54
CA GLU A 313 24.23 3.40 -9.63
C GLU A 313 23.59 3.55 -8.24
N ALA A 314 22.38 4.11 -8.21
CA ALA A 314 21.58 4.22 -6.99
C ALA A 314 20.70 2.98 -6.81
N ALA A 315 20.48 2.58 -5.56
CA ALA A 315 19.63 1.46 -5.19
C ALA A 315 18.50 1.91 -4.27
N ALA A 316 17.28 1.44 -4.52
CA ALA A 316 16.23 1.41 -3.52
C ALA A 316 16.47 0.20 -2.62
N ILE A 317 16.44 0.39 -1.30
CA ILE A 317 16.62 -0.65 -0.29
C ILE A 317 15.36 -0.68 0.57
N LEU A 318 14.73 -1.86 0.66
CA LEU A 318 13.70 -2.16 1.64
C LEU A 318 14.24 -3.20 2.62
N ALA A 319 14.13 -2.92 3.92
CA ALA A 319 14.59 -3.85 4.95
C ALA A 319 13.55 -4.06 6.04
N PHE A 320 13.54 -5.28 6.58
CA PHE A 320 12.64 -5.73 7.64
C PHE A 320 13.44 -6.45 8.72
N SER A 321 13.13 -6.22 9.99
CA SER A 321 13.97 -6.72 11.10
C SER A 321 14.00 -8.25 11.25
N ARG A 322 13.13 -8.95 10.53
CA ARG A 322 12.95 -10.41 10.55
C ARG A 322 12.12 -10.87 9.35
N PRO A 323 12.17 -12.16 8.97
CA PRO A 323 11.12 -12.78 8.18
C PRO A 323 9.76 -12.64 8.88
N PHE A 324 8.71 -12.42 8.09
CA PHE A 324 7.37 -12.21 8.61
C PHE A 324 6.31 -12.58 7.57
N HIS A 325 5.10 -12.84 8.05
CA HIS A 325 3.87 -12.83 7.27
C HIS A 325 2.84 -11.99 8.05
N ALA A 326 2.28 -10.96 7.42
CA ALA A 326 1.39 -9.98 8.03
C ALA A 326 0.08 -9.88 7.24
N ARG A 327 -0.98 -9.50 7.94
CA ARG A 327 -2.27 -9.10 7.36
C ARG A 327 -2.68 -7.79 8.00
N LEU A 328 -2.63 -6.72 7.23
CA LEU A 328 -2.95 -5.37 7.65
C LEU A 328 -4.39 -5.07 7.27
N VAL A 329 -5.25 -4.87 8.27
CA VAL A 329 -6.68 -4.63 8.07
C VAL A 329 -7.23 -3.60 9.05
N PRO A 330 -8.09 -2.68 8.58
CA PRO A 330 -9.02 -2.00 9.47
C PRO A 330 -10.13 -2.97 9.91
N GLU A 331 -10.56 -2.84 11.17
CA GLU A 331 -11.73 -3.53 11.70
C GLU A 331 -12.65 -2.47 12.31
N LEU A 332 -13.62 -2.04 11.50
CA LEU A 332 -14.46 -0.90 11.83
C LEU A 332 -15.76 -1.33 12.51
N SER A 333 -16.14 -0.61 13.56
CA SER A 333 -17.45 -0.75 14.20
C SER A 333 -18.11 0.61 14.40
N VAL A 334 -19.45 0.62 14.34
CA VAL A 334 -20.26 1.82 14.57
C VAL A 334 -21.32 1.50 15.62
N THR A 335 -21.38 2.31 16.67
CA THR A 335 -22.42 2.24 17.71
C THR A 335 -23.20 3.54 17.72
N LYS A 336 -24.53 3.45 17.74
CA LYS A 336 -25.41 4.60 17.87
C LYS A 336 -26.31 4.45 19.09
N VAL A 337 -26.37 5.50 19.90
CA VAL A 337 -27.28 5.60 21.04
C VAL A 337 -28.00 6.95 21.01
N SER A 338 -29.19 6.98 21.61
CA SER A 338 -29.99 8.20 21.75
C SER A 338 -30.52 8.33 23.16
N GLN A 339 -30.56 9.55 23.67
CA GLN A 339 -31.15 9.87 24.96
C GLN A 339 -32.05 11.10 24.83
N THR A 340 -33.24 11.05 25.44
CA THR A 340 -34.07 12.25 25.56
C THR A 340 -33.50 13.12 26.67
N LEU A 341 -33.25 14.40 26.37
CA LEU A 341 -32.78 15.35 27.36
C LEU A 341 -33.94 15.73 28.30
N PRO A 342 -33.70 15.88 29.62
CA PRO A 342 -34.76 16.22 30.57
C PRO A 342 -35.47 17.53 30.20
N GLY A 343 -36.78 17.44 29.97
CA GLY A 343 -37.66 18.60 29.79
C GLY A 343 -38.43 18.94 31.06
N ALA A 344 -39.39 19.87 30.95
CA ALA A 344 -40.26 20.25 32.07
C ALA A 344 -41.10 19.07 32.62
N LEU A 345 -41.29 18.03 31.81
CA LEU A 345 -42.05 16.82 32.16
C LEU A 345 -41.15 15.60 32.44
N GLY A 346 -39.82 15.78 32.48
CA GLY A 346 -38.84 14.70 32.60
C GLY A 346 -38.33 14.19 31.25
N ASP A 347 -37.82 12.96 31.24
CA ASP A 347 -36.98 12.39 30.17
C ASP A 347 -37.82 11.66 29.09
N PHE A 348 -39.09 12.05 28.93
CA PHE A 348 -40.01 11.40 28.02
C PHE A 348 -39.86 11.93 26.60
N ALA A 349 -39.84 11.01 25.62
CA ALA A 349 -39.86 11.33 24.19
C ALA A 349 -41.27 11.82 23.77
N LEU A 350 -41.61 13.05 24.14
CA LEU A 350 -42.85 13.73 23.80
C LEU A 350 -42.60 14.74 22.66
N PRO A 351 -43.65 15.12 21.91
CA PRO A 351 -43.55 16.23 20.96
C PRO A 351 -42.91 17.47 21.58
N GLY A 352 -41.96 18.07 20.88
CA GLY A 352 -41.14 19.20 21.34
C GLY A 352 -39.94 18.83 22.22
N ALA A 353 -39.81 17.57 22.67
CA ALA A 353 -38.64 17.13 23.43
C ALA A 353 -37.39 17.06 22.54
N VAL A 354 -36.23 17.35 23.13
CA VAL A 354 -34.92 17.26 22.45
C VAL A 354 -34.30 15.90 22.76
N VAL A 355 -33.90 15.21 21.71
CA VAL A 355 -33.16 13.94 21.75
C VAL A 355 -31.73 14.21 21.33
N GLU A 356 -30.78 13.81 22.16
CA GLU A 356 -29.36 13.80 21.82
C GLU A 356 -28.96 12.42 21.29
N TYR A 357 -28.28 12.41 20.16
CA TYR A 357 -27.70 11.22 19.55
C TYR A 357 -26.19 11.22 19.75
N LEU A 358 -25.64 10.05 20.02
CA LEU A 358 -24.20 9.79 20.06
C LEU A 358 -23.90 8.63 19.12
N ILE A 359 -23.05 8.88 18.14
CA ILE A 359 -22.47 7.88 17.25
C ILE A 359 -21.00 7.73 17.62
N ILE A 360 -20.54 6.50 17.82
CA ILE A 360 -19.16 6.14 18.06
C ILE A 360 -18.70 5.28 16.89
N VAL A 361 -17.63 5.70 16.20
CA VAL A 361 -16.95 4.90 15.19
C VAL A 361 -15.61 4.47 15.77
N SER A 362 -15.27 3.19 15.68
CA SER A 362 -14.02 2.65 16.21
C SER A 362 -13.29 1.78 15.19
N ASN A 363 -11.96 1.78 15.26
CA ASN A 363 -11.10 0.84 14.54
C ASN A 363 -10.33 -0.02 15.55
N SER A 364 -10.67 -1.31 15.62
CA SER A 364 -9.93 -2.33 16.39
C SER A 364 -8.91 -3.08 15.53
N GLY A 365 -8.83 -2.75 14.24
CA GLY A 365 -7.94 -3.39 13.29
C GLY A 365 -6.51 -2.90 13.45
N ASN A 366 -5.56 -3.70 12.96
CA ASN A 366 -4.14 -3.41 13.03
C ASN A 366 -3.63 -2.50 11.90
N ALA A 367 -4.52 -1.98 11.05
CA ALA A 367 -4.20 -0.98 10.03
C ALA A 367 -5.33 0.06 9.93
N PRO A 368 -5.02 1.31 9.54
CA PRO A 368 -6.04 2.29 9.23
C PRO A 368 -6.70 2.00 7.86
N PRO A 369 -7.92 2.52 7.62
CA PRO A 369 -8.46 2.63 6.26
C PRO A 369 -7.66 3.65 5.44
N ASN A 370 -8.00 3.81 4.16
CA ASN A 370 -7.34 4.77 3.27
C ASN A 370 -7.44 6.23 3.78
N TRP A 371 -6.50 7.08 3.34
CA TRP A 371 -6.47 8.50 3.73
C TRP A 371 -7.70 9.21 3.20
N ASP A 372 -8.28 10.10 4.00
CA ASP A 372 -9.47 10.89 3.65
C ASP A 372 -10.63 10.02 3.13
N SER A 373 -10.74 8.77 3.60
CA SER A 373 -11.74 7.81 3.10
C SER A 373 -12.91 7.56 4.05
N LEU A 374 -12.85 8.07 5.30
CA LEU A 374 -13.93 7.89 6.25
C LEU A 374 -15.09 8.84 5.91
N VAL A 375 -16.23 8.26 5.55
CA VAL A 375 -17.49 8.98 5.38
C VAL A 375 -18.54 8.34 6.27
N LEU A 376 -19.09 9.12 7.21
CA LEU A 376 -20.21 8.69 8.05
C LEU A 376 -21.46 9.42 7.58
N THR A 377 -22.51 8.66 7.25
CA THR A 377 -23.82 9.18 6.88
C THR A 377 -24.86 8.69 7.88
N GLU A 378 -25.74 9.59 8.30
CA GLU A 378 -26.78 9.32 9.28
C GLU A 378 -28.12 9.87 8.77
N THR A 379 -29.12 8.99 8.70
CA THR A 379 -30.50 9.31 8.33
C THR A 379 -31.31 9.60 9.59
N LEU A 380 -31.89 10.79 9.66
CA LEU A 380 -32.72 11.19 10.78
C LEU A 380 -34.09 10.49 10.71
N PRO A 381 -34.67 10.07 11.85
CA PRO A 381 -36.06 9.62 11.91
C PRO A 381 -37.02 10.69 11.38
N THR A 382 -38.11 10.26 10.73
CA THR A 382 -39.10 11.17 10.15
C THR A 382 -39.86 12.00 11.18
N GLU A 383 -39.83 11.58 12.44
CA GLU A 383 -40.50 12.23 13.58
C GLU A 383 -39.65 13.31 14.24
N VAL A 384 -38.41 13.54 13.79
CA VAL A 384 -37.52 14.54 14.38
C VAL A 384 -37.02 15.55 13.36
N ALA A 385 -36.77 16.78 13.81
CA ALA A 385 -36.09 17.82 13.06
C ALA A 385 -34.71 18.07 13.66
N LEU A 386 -33.67 18.23 12.83
CA LEU A 386 -32.31 18.49 13.32
C LEU A 386 -32.27 19.83 14.04
N VAL A 387 -31.66 19.89 15.23
CA VAL A 387 -31.33 21.16 15.87
C VAL A 387 -30.10 21.72 15.17
N VAL A 388 -30.23 22.90 14.57
CA VAL A 388 -29.17 23.53 13.74
C VAL A 388 -28.42 24.65 14.47
N ASP A 389 -28.81 24.94 15.71
CA ASP A 389 -28.05 25.79 16.64
C ASP A 389 -26.74 25.12 17.10
N ASP A 390 -25.81 25.92 17.63
CA ASP A 390 -24.55 25.44 18.17
C ASP A 390 -24.74 24.35 19.25
N PHE A 391 -24.12 23.18 19.05
CA PHE A 391 -24.18 22.07 20.00
C PHE A 391 -23.52 22.44 21.33
N ALA A 392 -22.38 23.13 21.26
CA ALA A 392 -21.54 23.50 22.38
C ALA A 392 -21.38 25.03 22.51
N ALA A 393 -20.18 25.57 22.31
CA ALA A 393 -19.92 27.01 22.40
C ALA A 393 -20.41 27.74 21.12
N PRO A 394 -20.64 29.07 21.18
CA PRO A 394 -20.98 29.85 20.00
C PRO A 394 -19.99 29.61 18.85
N GLY A 395 -20.51 29.29 17.66
CA GLY A 395 -19.74 28.96 16.46
C GLY A 395 -19.24 27.51 16.37
N SER A 396 -19.68 26.61 17.26
CA SER A 396 -19.31 25.19 17.21
C SER A 396 -20.07 24.38 16.16
N GLY A 397 -21.18 24.91 15.64
CA GLY A 397 -22.06 24.24 14.70
C GLY A 397 -22.95 23.19 15.37
N PRO A 398 -23.86 22.58 14.60
CA PRO A 398 -24.91 21.71 15.15
C PRO A 398 -24.47 20.31 15.54
N LEU A 399 -23.27 19.90 15.11
CA LEU A 399 -22.68 18.61 15.41
C LEU A 399 -21.39 18.80 16.20
N GLN A 400 -21.18 17.97 17.22
CA GLN A 400 -19.93 17.91 17.95
C GLN A 400 -19.15 16.67 17.55
N PHE A 401 -18.03 16.88 16.88
CA PHE A 401 -16.98 15.87 16.68
C PHE A 401 -16.04 15.86 17.89
N THR A 402 -15.71 14.67 18.39
CA THR A 402 -14.69 14.47 19.43
C THR A 402 -13.78 13.32 19.02
N ASP A 403 -12.49 13.60 18.87
CA ASP A 403 -11.49 12.55 18.68
C ASP A 403 -11.27 11.79 20.00
N GLY A 404 -11.06 10.49 19.90
CA GLY A 404 -10.91 9.60 21.05
C GLY A 404 -9.54 9.68 21.71
N SER A 405 -9.39 8.86 22.75
CA SER A 405 -8.11 8.56 23.38
C SER A 405 -8.03 7.04 23.52
N PRO A 406 -7.19 6.33 22.73
CA PRO A 406 -6.17 6.84 21.82
C PRO A 406 -6.73 7.65 20.63
N ALA A 407 -5.96 8.66 20.18
CA ALA A 407 -6.34 9.56 19.10
C ALA A 407 -6.45 8.81 17.76
N THR A 408 -7.46 9.13 16.97
CA THR A 408 -7.62 8.54 15.64
C THR A 408 -6.68 9.18 14.64
N GLY A 409 -6.34 10.46 14.82
CA GLY A 409 -5.65 11.25 13.79
C GLY A 409 -6.60 11.90 12.78
N LEU A 410 -7.92 11.80 12.99
CA LEU A 410 -8.93 12.49 12.20
C LEU A 410 -9.14 13.94 12.68
N GLY A 411 -9.28 14.84 11.71
CA GLY A 411 -9.68 16.23 11.92
C GLY A 411 -11.05 16.51 11.31
N CYS A 412 -11.92 17.17 12.08
CA CYS A 412 -13.23 17.61 11.61
C CYS A 412 -13.63 18.90 12.34
N SER A 413 -13.42 20.04 11.68
CA SER A 413 -13.80 21.36 12.20
C SER A 413 -15.04 21.89 11.48
N PHE A 414 -15.89 22.61 12.20
CA PHE A 414 -17.02 23.34 11.63
C PHE A 414 -16.59 24.76 11.29
N ILE A 415 -17.04 25.28 10.15
CA ILE A 415 -16.78 26.68 9.75
C ILE A 415 -18.10 27.44 9.71
N ALA A 416 -19.08 26.94 8.95
CA ALA A 416 -20.40 27.53 8.82
C ALA A 416 -21.34 26.52 8.13
N LEU A 417 -22.65 26.66 8.36
CA LEU A 417 -23.68 25.81 7.71
C LEU A 417 -23.62 25.80 6.16
N SER A 418 -23.00 26.81 5.56
CA SER A 418 -22.84 26.96 4.11
C SER A 418 -21.41 26.70 3.61
N SER A 419 -20.50 26.27 4.48
CA SER A 419 -19.10 26.05 4.11
C SER A 419 -18.96 24.81 3.23
N PRO A 420 -18.41 24.92 2.01
CA PRO A 420 -18.09 23.76 1.19
C PRO A 420 -16.73 23.12 1.55
N SER A 421 -16.05 23.65 2.57
CA SER A 421 -14.67 23.28 2.94
C SER A 421 -14.55 22.75 4.35
N ASP A 422 -15.66 22.66 5.08
CA ASP A 422 -15.67 21.99 6.37
C ASP A 422 -16.08 20.52 6.19
N CYS A 423 -16.05 19.74 7.27
CA CYS A 423 -16.28 18.29 7.20
C CYS A 423 -17.76 17.90 7.31
N TYR A 424 -18.70 18.86 7.32
CA TYR A 424 -20.12 18.63 7.58
C TYR A 424 -20.96 18.92 6.34
N ASP A 425 -21.79 17.95 5.95
CA ASP A 425 -22.78 18.16 4.90
C ASP A 425 -24.18 17.77 5.35
N PHE A 426 -25.17 18.44 4.76
CA PHE A 426 -26.58 18.20 5.04
C PHE A 426 -27.32 17.89 3.74
N SER A 427 -28.39 17.08 3.86
CA SER A 427 -29.20 16.68 2.73
C SER A 427 -30.68 16.59 3.09
N THR A 428 -31.52 16.82 2.09
CA THR A 428 -32.97 16.65 2.16
C THR A 428 -33.45 15.32 1.56
N ASP A 429 -32.60 14.61 0.82
CA ASP A 429 -32.95 13.41 0.05
C ASP A 429 -32.00 12.20 0.26
N GLY A 430 -30.87 12.41 0.93
CA GLY A 430 -29.84 11.40 1.15
C GLY A 430 -28.95 11.13 -0.07
N ILE A 431 -29.14 11.88 -1.16
CA ILE A 431 -28.42 11.76 -2.43
C ILE A 431 -27.49 12.98 -2.60
N SER A 432 -28.07 14.19 -2.53
CA SER A 432 -27.31 15.44 -2.65
C SER A 432 -27.04 16.03 -1.28
N TYR A 433 -25.76 16.16 -0.95
CA TYR A 433 -25.25 16.69 0.32
C TYR A 433 -24.76 18.12 0.15
N SER A 434 -25.65 18.98 -0.35
CA SER A 434 -25.35 20.39 -0.65
C SER A 434 -26.39 21.33 -0.03
N TYR A 435 -27.27 20.79 0.81
CA TYR A 435 -28.32 21.58 1.46
C TYR A 435 -27.68 22.44 2.56
N VAL A 436 -28.04 23.71 2.60
CA VAL A 436 -27.60 24.65 3.64
C VAL A 436 -28.73 24.76 4.65
N PRO A 437 -28.58 24.28 5.90
CA PRO A 437 -29.64 24.36 6.88
C PRO A 437 -30.08 25.79 7.18
N VAL A 438 -31.39 25.97 7.37
CA VAL A 438 -32.03 27.25 7.69
C VAL A 438 -32.73 27.12 9.04
N PRO A 439 -32.22 27.75 10.10
CA PRO A 439 -32.83 27.69 11.42
C PRO A 439 -34.27 28.22 11.42
N GLY A 440 -35.20 27.38 11.86
CA GLY A 440 -36.58 27.75 12.15
C GLY A 440 -36.71 28.49 13.49
N PRO A 441 -37.95 28.89 13.87
CA PRO A 441 -38.22 29.65 15.09
C PRO A 441 -37.79 28.96 16.39
N ASP A 442 -37.67 27.63 16.36
CA ASP A 442 -37.32 26.79 17.51
C ASP A 442 -35.88 26.23 17.44
N GLY A 443 -35.07 26.76 16.52
CA GLY A 443 -33.67 26.37 16.33
C GLY A 443 -33.48 25.09 15.51
N THR A 444 -34.56 24.57 14.90
CA THR A 444 -34.52 23.34 14.11
C THR A 444 -34.64 23.59 12.61
N ASP A 445 -34.20 22.64 11.79
CA ASP A 445 -34.53 22.59 10.37
C ASP A 445 -35.12 21.21 10.01
N PRO A 446 -36.45 21.12 9.80
CA PRO A 446 -37.11 19.86 9.45
C PRO A 446 -36.85 19.41 8.00
N ALA A 447 -36.26 20.25 7.15
CA ALA A 447 -35.89 19.85 5.79
C ALA A 447 -34.63 18.97 5.78
N VAL A 448 -33.78 19.05 6.81
CA VAL A 448 -32.63 18.16 6.96
C VAL A 448 -33.11 16.76 7.31
N THR A 449 -32.91 15.82 6.39
CA THR A 449 -33.27 14.40 6.60
C THR A 449 -32.02 13.52 6.74
N HIS A 450 -30.86 13.98 6.27
CA HIS A 450 -29.60 13.28 6.42
C HIS A 450 -28.47 14.25 6.79
N ILE A 451 -27.56 13.76 7.62
CA ILE A 451 -26.29 14.40 7.94
C ILE A 451 -25.15 13.52 7.44
N ARG A 452 -24.07 14.14 6.96
CA ARG A 452 -22.84 13.46 6.58
C ARG A 452 -21.66 14.16 7.22
N ILE A 453 -20.70 13.39 7.70
CA ILE A 453 -19.37 13.88 8.01
C ILE A 453 -18.31 13.17 7.16
N ALA A 454 -17.33 13.94 6.70
CA ALA A 454 -16.15 13.44 6.00
C ALA A 454 -14.87 14.03 6.63
N PRO A 455 -14.41 13.50 7.78
CA PRO A 455 -13.19 13.96 8.42
C PRO A 455 -11.96 13.72 7.55
N SER A 456 -11.00 14.64 7.59
CA SER A 456 -9.69 14.45 6.96
C SER A 456 -8.76 13.62 7.84
N GLY A 457 -7.83 12.88 7.25
CA GLY A 457 -6.82 12.07 7.94
C GLY A 457 -7.07 10.56 7.84
N PHE A 458 -6.55 9.81 8.81
CA PHE A 458 -6.79 8.37 8.96
C PHE A 458 -7.56 8.09 10.25
N LEU A 459 -8.38 7.04 10.24
CA LEU A 459 -8.87 6.41 11.47
C LEU A 459 -7.81 5.40 11.94
N ALA A 460 -6.85 5.84 12.76
CA ALA A 460 -5.67 5.07 13.15
C ALA A 460 -5.96 3.65 13.66
N ALA A 461 -5.01 2.75 13.48
CA ALA A 461 -5.09 1.35 13.91
C ALA A 461 -5.03 1.19 15.44
N ASP A 462 -5.50 0.04 15.93
CA ASP A 462 -5.11 -0.45 17.26
C ASP A 462 -3.70 -1.02 17.21
N THR A 463 -2.74 -0.26 17.75
CA THR A 463 -1.33 -0.67 17.86
C THR A 463 -1.00 -1.27 19.23
N GLY A 464 -2.00 -1.75 19.98
CA GLY A 464 -1.86 -2.31 21.33
C GLY A 464 -2.17 -1.33 22.46
N ALA A 465 -2.56 -0.08 22.14
CA ALA A 465 -3.08 0.88 23.12
C ALA A 465 -4.60 0.78 23.30
N GLY A 466 -5.25 -0.12 22.57
CA GLY A 466 -6.70 -0.28 22.49
C GLY A 466 -7.27 0.39 21.23
N PRO A 467 -8.52 0.06 20.86
CA PRO A 467 -9.14 0.59 19.65
C PRO A 467 -9.18 2.11 19.65
N THR A 468 -8.84 2.72 18.52
CA THR A 468 -9.08 4.16 18.33
C THR A 468 -10.56 4.38 18.07
N SER A 469 -11.07 5.56 18.42
CA SER A 469 -12.46 5.88 18.15
C SER A 469 -12.70 7.37 18.02
N LEU A 470 -13.77 7.75 17.33
CA LEU A 470 -14.29 9.11 17.33
C LEU A 470 -15.74 9.09 17.83
N GLN A 471 -16.20 10.22 18.33
CA GLN A 471 -17.60 10.44 18.68
C GLN A 471 -18.19 11.57 17.84
N LEU A 472 -19.40 11.37 17.36
CA LEU A 472 -20.25 12.40 16.75
C LEU A 472 -21.50 12.55 17.61
N ARG A 473 -21.77 13.76 18.10
CA ARG A 473 -23.00 14.09 18.81
C ARG A 473 -23.80 15.14 18.07
N PHE A 474 -25.11 15.00 18.11
CA PHE A 474 -26.03 15.98 17.57
C PHE A 474 -27.37 15.92 18.31
N ARG A 475 -28.18 16.96 18.16
CA ARG A 475 -29.51 17.03 18.78
C ARG A 475 -30.57 17.09 17.70
N ALA A 476 -31.70 16.45 17.95
CA ALA A 476 -32.91 16.60 17.14
C ALA A 476 -34.10 16.84 18.07
N ARG A 477 -35.10 17.57 17.59
CA ARG A 477 -36.34 17.81 18.32
C ARG A 477 -37.45 16.96 17.75
N ILE A 478 -38.24 16.33 18.60
CA ILE A 478 -39.43 15.57 18.17
C ILE A 478 -40.47 16.57 17.65
N ALA A 479 -40.95 16.36 16.43
CA ALA A 479 -41.94 17.23 15.80
C ALA A 479 -43.24 17.28 16.62
N GLU A 480 -43.93 18.43 16.57
CA GLU A 480 -45.24 18.64 17.20
C GLU A 480 -46.39 17.87 16.53
#